data_AF-A0A1S6U866-F1
#
_entry.id   AF-A0A1S6U866-F1
#
_cell.length_a   1.000
_cell.length_b   1.000
_cell.length_c   1.000
_cell.angle_alpha   90.00
_cell.angle_beta   90.00
_cell.angle_gamma   90.00
#
_symmetry.space_group_name_H-M   'P 1'
#
loop_
_entity.id
_entity.type
_entity.pdbx_description
1 polymer ?
#
loop_
_entity_poly.entity_id
_entity_poly.type
_entity_poly.pdbx_seq_one_letter_code
_entity_poly.pdbx_strand_id
1 'polypeptide(L)'
;MIVKIGKQEINLTDKKLGRNIEDFCEIKAQVDALNNKLKDIKEYIAFRANELLADSDANTISLIVDNYNGVKVNLGQDIVIKDNELLKELLGDKFDMLVKTEVVYKPERKLKELALDDDGLKECLSIKQKTPAVSMLRG
;
A
#
# COMPACT_ATOMS: atom_id res chain seq x y z
N MET A 1 3.17 -2.38 -32.37
CA MET A 1 3.02 -1.51 -31.19
C MET A 1 4.15 -0.47 -31.19
N ILE A 2 3.95 0.68 -30.55
CA ILE A 2 5.00 1.69 -30.41
C ILE A 2 5.63 1.53 -29.02
N VAL A 3 6.94 1.33 -28.97
CA VAL A 3 7.72 1.30 -27.73
C VAL A 3 8.42 2.65 -27.59
N LYS A 4 8.22 3.33 -26.47
CA LYS A 4 8.89 4.60 -26.15
C LYS A 4 9.92 4.39 -25.04
N ILE A 5 11.17 4.74 -25.31
CA ILE A 5 12.28 4.70 -24.33
C ILE A 5 12.91 6.09 -24.31
N GLY A 6 12.64 6.88 -23.26
CA GLY A 6 13.03 8.28 -23.21
C GLY A 6 12.41 9.08 -24.37
N LYS A 7 13.25 9.64 -25.25
CA LYS A 7 12.82 10.38 -26.46
C LYS A 7 12.76 9.52 -27.73
N GLN A 8 13.17 8.24 -27.65
CA GLN A 8 13.20 7.34 -28.79
C GLN A 8 11.87 6.60 -28.94
N GLU A 9 11.41 6.47 -30.18
CA GLU A 9 10.23 5.69 -30.55
C GLU A 9 10.64 4.56 -31.51
N ILE A 10 10.21 3.33 -31.19
CA ILE A 10 10.53 2.14 -31.97
C ILE A 10 9.22 1.41 -32.28
N ASN A 11 9.04 1.02 -33.54
CA ASN A 11 7.95 0.14 -33.93
C ASN A 11 8.36 -1.31 -33.65
N LEU A 12 7.61 -1.99 -32.78
CA LEU A 12 7.81 -3.39 -32.44
C LEU A 12 6.64 -4.24 -32.96
N THR A 13 6.96 -5.29 -33.69
CA THR A 13 5.99 -6.26 -34.21
C THR A 13 5.99 -7.51 -33.35
N ASP A 14 5.39 -7.41 -32.17
CA ASP A 14 5.09 -8.57 -31.31
C ASP A 14 3.59 -8.60 -31.01
N LYS A 15 2.89 -9.53 -31.66
CA LYS A 15 1.43 -9.64 -31.56
C LYS A 15 0.97 -10.14 -30.19
N LYS A 16 1.76 -11.02 -29.55
CA LYS A 16 1.39 -11.61 -28.25
C LYS A 16 1.49 -10.56 -27.16
N LEU A 17 2.59 -9.81 -27.14
CA LEU A 17 2.75 -8.71 -26.20
C LEU A 17 1.69 -7.63 -26.43
N GLY A 18 1.40 -7.26 -27.68
CA GLY A 18 0.31 -6.33 -28.00
C GLY A 18 -1.04 -6.78 -27.41
N ARG A 19 -1.41 -8.05 -27.61
CA ARG A 19 -2.67 -8.59 -27.08
C ARG A 19 -2.71 -8.61 -25.56
N ASN A 20 -1.62 -9.02 -24.91
CA ASN A 20 -1.55 -9.02 -23.44
C ASN A 20 -1.64 -7.61 -22.85
N ILE A 21 -1.14 -6.59 -23.54
CA ILE A 21 -1.30 -5.19 -23.12
C ILE A 21 -2.77 -4.76 -23.20
N GLU A 22 -3.46 -5.11 -24.30
CA GLU A 22 -4.91 -4.85 -24.45
C GLU A 22 -5.72 -5.52 -23.33
N ASP A 23 -5.52 -6.83 -23.12
CA ASP A 23 -6.23 -7.61 -22.11
C ASP A 23 -5.94 -7.06 -20.70
N PHE A 24 -4.69 -6.66 -20.41
CA PHE A 24 -4.33 -6.02 -19.14
C PHE A 24 -5.10 -4.72 -18.91
N CYS A 25 -5.16 -3.84 -19.90
CA CYS A 25 -5.89 -2.57 -19.79
C CYS A 25 -7.39 -2.79 -19.55
N GLU A 26 -7.99 -3.74 -20.26
CA GLU A 26 -9.40 -4.07 -20.10
C GLU A 26 -9.71 -4.62 -18.71
N ILE A 27 -8.95 -5.62 -18.26
CA ILE A 27 -9.13 -6.22 -16.93
C ILE A 27 -8.89 -5.18 -15.83
N LYS A 28 -7.86 -4.33 -15.96
CA LYS A 28 -7.57 -3.30 -14.97
C LYS A 28 -8.70 -2.29 -14.86
N ALA A 29 -9.30 -1.88 -15.97
CA ALA A 29 -10.46 -1.00 -15.97
C ALA A 29 -11.68 -1.64 -15.27
N GLN A 30 -11.92 -2.93 -15.50
CA GLN A 30 -12.98 -3.67 -14.80
C GLN A 30 -12.70 -3.76 -13.29
N VAL A 31 -11.47 -4.05 -12.89
CA VAL A 31 -11.05 -4.06 -11.48
C VAL A 31 -11.26 -2.70 -10.82
N ASP A 32 -10.90 -1.61 -11.50
CA ASP A 32 -11.08 -0.26 -10.97
C ASP A 32 -12.56 0.10 -10.82
N ALA A 33 -13.40 -0.26 -11.79
CA ALA A 33 -14.84 -0.10 -11.69
C ALA A 33 -15.44 -0.90 -10.51
N LEU A 34 -14.99 -2.14 -10.32
CA LEU A 34 -15.41 -2.98 -9.20
C LEU A 34 -14.92 -2.43 -7.85
N ASN A 35 -13.69 -1.92 -7.77
CA ASN A 35 -13.16 -1.30 -6.56
C ASN A 35 -13.96 -0.05 -6.17
N ASN A 36 -14.37 0.76 -7.15
CA ASN A 36 -15.23 1.90 -6.91
C ASN A 36 -16.60 1.48 -6.37
N LYS A 37 -17.26 0.49 -6.98
CA LYS A 37 -18.52 -0.06 -6.45
C LYS A 37 -18.36 -0.64 -5.04
N LEU A 38 -17.25 -1.33 -4.78
CA LEU A 38 -16.96 -1.92 -3.49
C LEU A 38 -16.73 -0.85 -2.41
N LYS A 39 -16.23 0.33 -2.78
CA LYS A 39 -16.03 1.46 -1.87
C LYS A 39 -17.33 1.88 -1.22
N ASP A 40 -18.37 2.15 -2.02
CA ASP A 40 -19.68 2.59 -1.53
C ASP A 40 -20.31 1.54 -0.59
N ILE A 41 -20.18 0.25 -0.95
CA ILE A 41 -20.65 -0.87 -0.13
C ILE A 41 -19.89 -0.92 1.21
N LYS A 42 -18.57 -0.79 1.19
CA LYS A 42 -17.74 -0.77 2.41
C LYS A 42 -18.10 0.39 3.32
N GLU A 43 -18.32 1.57 2.75
CA GLU A 43 -18.73 2.76 3.50
C GLU A 43 -20.06 2.54 4.21
N TYR A 44 -21.06 1.97 3.53
CA TYR A 44 -22.33 1.64 4.16
C TYR A 44 -22.21 0.59 5.26
N ILE A 45 -21.46 -0.50 5.02
CA ILE A 45 -21.18 -1.53 6.04
C ILE A 45 -20.51 -0.91 7.27
N ALA A 46 -19.50 -0.06 7.07
CA ALA A 46 -18.79 0.60 8.16
C ALA A 46 -19.70 1.56 8.93
N PHE A 47 -20.55 2.32 8.24
CA PHE A 47 -21.55 3.18 8.87
C PHE A 47 -22.48 2.37 9.79
N ARG A 48 -23.06 1.28 9.29
CA ARG A 48 -23.94 0.40 10.08
C ARG A 48 -23.22 -0.30 11.24
N ALA A 49 -21.98 -0.72 11.03
CA ALA A 49 -21.15 -1.30 12.09
C ALA A 49 -20.89 -0.30 13.23
N ASN A 50 -20.63 0.97 12.91
CA ASN A 50 -20.48 2.03 13.92
C ASN A 50 -21.78 2.23 14.72
N GLU A 51 -22.94 2.30 14.06
CA GLU A 51 -24.22 2.44 14.76
C GLU A 51 -24.50 1.26 15.71
N LEU A 52 -24.19 0.04 15.29
CA LEU A 52 -24.40 -1.17 16.10
C LEU A 52 -23.43 -1.28 17.29
N LEU A 53 -22.27 -0.63 17.22
CA LEU A 53 -21.28 -0.59 18.28
C LEU A 53 -21.39 0.66 19.16
N ALA A 54 -22.32 1.58 18.89
CA ALA A 54 -22.43 2.85 19.61
C ALA A 54 -22.59 2.69 21.14
N ASP A 55 -23.24 1.61 21.57
CA ASP A 55 -23.47 1.27 22.98
C ASP A 55 -22.53 0.15 23.49
N SER A 56 -21.45 -0.14 22.76
CA SER A 56 -20.50 -1.21 23.08
C SER A 56 -19.08 -0.70 23.24
N ASP A 57 -18.37 -1.20 24.25
CA ASP A 57 -16.92 -0.97 24.41
C ASP A 57 -16.06 -1.79 23.41
N ALA A 58 -16.69 -2.55 22.51
CA ALA A 58 -15.99 -3.38 21.53
C ALA A 58 -15.55 -2.56 20.30
N ASN A 59 -14.27 -2.66 19.95
CA ASN A 59 -13.70 -2.05 18.75
C ASN A 59 -13.85 -2.92 17.49
N THR A 60 -14.66 -3.99 17.54
CA THR A 60 -14.73 -4.99 16.48
C THR A 60 -16.10 -5.66 16.48
N ILE A 61 -16.69 -5.79 15.28
CA ILE A 61 -17.96 -6.49 15.06
C ILE A 61 -17.84 -7.42 13.84
N SER A 62 -18.52 -8.56 13.89
CA SER A 62 -18.67 -9.46 12.75
C SER A 62 -20.13 -9.43 12.30
N LEU A 63 -20.36 -9.13 11.03
CA LEU A 63 -21.68 -9.09 10.39
C LEU A 63 -21.79 -10.31 9.48
N ILE A 64 -22.65 -11.27 9.83
CA ILE A 64 -22.75 -12.58 9.16
C ILE A 64 -24.17 -12.73 8.60
N VAL A 65 -24.27 -13.04 7.31
CA VAL A 65 -25.56 -13.25 6.62
C VAL A 65 -25.92 -14.73 6.58
N ASP A 66 -24.93 -15.60 6.35
CA ASP A 66 -25.07 -17.04 6.34
C ASP A 66 -23.72 -17.73 6.67
N ASN A 67 -23.67 -19.06 6.57
CA ASN A 67 -22.50 -19.86 6.96
C ASN A 67 -21.22 -19.57 6.15
N TYR A 68 -21.31 -18.93 4.98
CA TYR A 68 -20.17 -18.66 4.11
C TYR A 68 -19.94 -17.16 3.88
N ASN A 69 -20.96 -16.34 4.12
CA ASN A 69 -20.93 -14.91 3.83
C ASN A 69 -20.97 -14.09 5.12
N GLY A 70 -19.88 -13.36 5.36
CA GLY A 70 -19.79 -12.39 6.44
C GLY A 70 -18.58 -11.49 6.29
N VAL A 71 -18.61 -10.37 7.02
CA VAL A 71 -17.52 -9.40 7.07
C VAL A 71 -17.18 -9.08 8.52
N LYS A 72 -15.89 -8.96 8.80
CA LYS A 72 -15.37 -8.46 10.07
C LYS A 72 -15.02 -6.99 9.89
N VAL A 73 -15.58 -6.13 10.74
CA VAL A 73 -15.30 -4.70 10.78
C VAL A 73 -14.54 -4.39 12.06
N ASN A 74 -13.33 -3.85 11.92
CA ASN A 74 -12.55 -3.35 13.04
C ASN A 74 -12.64 -1.82 13.04
N LEU A 75 -13.22 -1.27 14.10
CA LEU A 75 -13.31 0.16 14.35
C LEU A 75 -12.24 0.49 15.40
N GLY A 76 -10.99 0.61 14.95
CA GLY A 76 -9.88 1.09 15.78
C GLY A 76 -9.56 2.54 15.45
N GLN A 77 -9.06 3.29 16.42
CA GLN A 77 -8.43 4.57 16.14
C GLN A 77 -6.99 4.34 15.70
N ASP A 78 -6.63 4.88 14.53
CA ASP A 78 -5.23 4.97 14.12
C ASP A 78 -4.60 6.17 14.83
N ILE A 79 -3.84 5.89 15.89
CA ILE A 79 -3.16 6.93 16.68
C ILE A 79 -1.78 7.15 16.08
N VAL A 80 -1.66 8.23 15.31
CA VAL A 80 -0.39 8.67 14.74
C VAL A 80 0.18 9.82 15.57
N ILE A 81 1.41 9.68 16.04
CA ILE A 81 2.12 10.77 16.71
C ILE A 81 2.46 11.85 15.66
N LYS A 82 1.89 13.05 15.82
CA LYS A 82 2.11 14.18 14.91
C LYS A 82 3.27 15.08 15.35
N ASP A 83 3.49 15.18 16.65
CA ASP A 83 4.55 15.98 17.25
C ASP A 83 5.20 15.16 18.38
N ASN A 84 6.40 14.67 18.10
CA ASN A 84 7.13 13.81 19.02
C ASN A 84 7.66 14.59 20.23
N GLU A 85 8.07 15.84 20.03
CA GLU A 85 8.69 16.67 21.07
C GLU A 85 7.64 17.12 22.08
N LEU A 86 6.50 17.62 21.60
CA LEU A 86 5.38 18.00 22.47
C LEU A 86 4.82 16.79 23.22
N LEU A 87 4.69 15.63 22.54
CA LEU A 87 4.20 14.42 23.20
C LEU A 87 5.18 13.94 24.30
N LYS A 88 6.49 14.08 24.07
CA LYS A 88 7.52 13.76 25.06
C LYS A 88 7.47 14.69 26.26
N GLU A 89 7.24 15.98 26.06
CA GLU A 89 7.03 16.95 27.15
C GLU A 89 5.79 16.60 27.99
N LEU A 90 4.68 16.24 27.34
CA LEU A 90 3.43 15.88 28.02
C LEU A 90 3.49 14.56 28.78
N LEU A 91 4.16 13.54 28.23
CA LEU A 91 4.24 12.21 28.84
C LEU A 91 5.40 12.08 29.84
N GLY A 92 6.41 12.93 29.74
CA GLY A 92 7.60 12.92 30.59
C GLY A 92 8.23 11.52 30.65
N ASP A 93 8.48 11.04 31.86
CA ASP A 93 9.13 9.74 32.13
C ASP A 93 8.34 8.53 31.59
N LYS A 94 7.05 8.68 31.28
CA LYS A 94 6.22 7.59 30.72
C LYS A 94 6.37 7.45 29.22
N PHE A 95 7.03 8.40 28.54
CA PHE A 95 7.13 8.38 27.08
C PHE A 95 7.77 7.08 26.58
N ASP A 96 8.92 6.70 27.12
CA ASP A 96 9.66 5.49 26.70
C ASP A 96 8.94 4.18 27.09
N MET A 97 7.95 4.24 27.99
CA MET A 97 7.10 3.09 28.34
C MET A 97 5.94 2.90 27.36
N LEU A 98 5.50 3.98 26.71
CA LEU A 98 4.29 4.01 25.87
C LEU A 98 4.60 4.15 24.38
N VAL A 99 5.82 4.59 24.03
CA VAL A 99 6.26 4.84 22.66
C VAL A 99 7.49 4.01 22.35
N LYS A 100 7.40 3.16 21.33
CA LYS A 100 8.55 2.42 20.81
C LYS A 100 9.29 3.29 19.79
N THR A 101 10.58 3.51 20.00
CA THR A 101 11.44 4.22 19.04
C THR A 101 12.09 3.23 18.08
N GLU A 102 11.93 3.46 16.77
CA GLU A 102 12.61 2.70 15.72
C GLU A 102 13.42 3.64 14.83
N VAL A 103 14.72 3.34 14.65
CA VAL A 103 15.60 4.11 13.77
C VAL A 103 15.66 3.42 12.41
N VAL A 104 15.22 4.12 11.36
CA VAL A 104 15.23 3.60 9.98
C VAL A 104 16.31 4.30 9.17
N TYR A 105 17.36 3.56 8.81
CA TYR A 105 18.38 4.04 7.87
C TYR A 105 17.92 3.82 6.43
N LYS A 106 17.70 4.90 5.68
CA LYS A 106 17.34 4.84 4.27
C LYS A 106 18.58 5.08 3.40
N PRO A 107 18.91 4.19 2.45
CA PRO A 107 20.09 4.36 1.63
C PRO A 107 19.94 5.55 0.67
N GLU A 108 20.87 6.47 0.73
CA GLU A 108 20.98 7.61 -0.17
C GLU A 108 21.44 7.20 -1.57
N ARG A 109 21.24 8.08 -2.55
CA ARG A 109 21.56 7.81 -3.97
C ARG A 109 22.99 7.29 -4.16
N LYS A 110 23.97 7.94 -3.53
CA LYS A 110 25.39 7.58 -3.67
C LYS A 110 25.69 6.17 -3.14
N LEU A 111 25.05 5.75 -2.05
CA LEU A 111 25.20 4.39 -1.52
C LEU A 111 24.59 3.35 -2.47
N LYS A 112 23.48 3.67 -3.13
CA LYS A 112 22.85 2.78 -4.12
C LYS A 112 23.70 2.58 -5.36
N GLU A 113 24.39 3.63 -5.81
CA GLU A 113 25.32 3.56 -6.94
C GLU A 113 26.53 2.67 -6.59
N LEU A 114 27.19 2.94 -5.45
CA LEU A 114 28.34 2.16 -4.98
C LEU A 114 28.02 0.69 -4.70
N ALA A 115 26.82 0.39 -4.19
CA ALA A 115 26.39 -0.99 -3.90
C ALA A 115 26.37 -1.92 -5.13
N LEU A 116 26.35 -1.36 -6.35
CA LEU A 116 26.39 -2.12 -7.59
C LEU A 116 27.82 -2.45 -8.04
N ASP A 117 28.78 -1.61 -7.64
CA ASP A 117 30.19 -1.83 -7.87
C ASP A 117 30.72 -2.79 -6.78
N ASP A 118 31.53 -3.77 -7.18
CA ASP A 118 31.92 -4.88 -6.30
C ASP A 118 33.05 -4.47 -5.34
N ASP A 119 32.73 -3.72 -4.29
CA ASP A 119 33.70 -3.11 -3.36
C ASP A 119 33.68 -3.69 -1.92
N GLY A 120 32.92 -4.76 -1.69
CA GLY A 120 32.74 -5.37 -0.35
C GLY A 120 31.57 -4.81 0.46
N LEU A 121 30.95 -3.69 0.07
CA LEU A 121 29.75 -3.15 0.76
C LEU A 121 28.52 -4.04 0.64
N LYS A 122 28.48 -4.93 -0.37
CA LYS A 122 27.35 -5.85 -0.62
C LYS A 122 27.09 -6.80 0.55
N GLU A 123 28.09 -7.13 1.35
CA GLU A 123 27.92 -8.00 2.54
C GLU A 123 26.98 -7.39 3.59
N CYS A 124 26.92 -6.06 3.64
CA CYS A 124 26.07 -5.31 4.56
C CYS A 124 24.72 -4.89 3.94
N LEU A 125 24.46 -5.24 2.67
CA LEU A 125 23.31 -4.75 1.91
C LEU A 125 22.47 -5.90 1.35
N SER A 126 21.17 -5.89 1.65
CA SER A 126 20.22 -6.80 1.00
C SER A 126 19.77 -6.23 -0.35
N ILE A 127 20.51 -6.53 -1.42
CA ILE A 127 20.18 -6.07 -2.78
C ILE A 127 19.21 -7.07 -3.41
N LYS A 128 17.93 -6.69 -3.49
CA LYS A 128 16.90 -7.46 -4.20
C LYS A 128 16.48 -6.69 -5.44
N GLN A 129 16.42 -7.37 -6.59
CA GLN A 129 15.76 -6.79 -7.76
C GLN A 129 14.30 -6.52 -7.43
N LYS A 130 13.83 -5.32 -7.78
CA LYS A 130 12.42 -4.98 -7.62
C LYS A 130 11.61 -5.78 -8.63
N THR A 131 10.48 -6.32 -8.16
CA THR A 131 9.45 -6.82 -9.06
C THR A 131 9.05 -5.71 -10.03
N PRO A 132 8.99 -5.98 -11.35
CA PRO A 132 8.51 -5.01 -12.32
C PRO A 132 7.11 -4.52 -11.94
N ALA A 133 6.93 -3.20 -11.89
CA ALA A 133 5.62 -2.59 -11.69
C ALA A 133 5.02 -2.27 -13.06
N VAL A 134 3.82 -2.79 -13.32
CA VAL A 134 3.05 -2.53 -14.54
C VAL A 134 1.87 -1.64 -14.19
N SER A 135 1.75 -0.50 -14.88
CA SER A 135 0.71 0.49 -14.68
C SER A 135 0.19 0.97 -16.02
N MET A 136 -1.09 1.36 -16.08
CA MET A 136 -1.66 1.96 -17.29
C MET A 136 -1.03 3.34 -17.55
N LEU A 137 -0.76 3.62 -18.82
CA LEU A 137 -0.27 4.93 -19.27
C LEU A 137 -1.46 5.91 -19.38
N ARG A 138 -1.95 6.39 -18.23
CA ARG A 138 -3.15 7.24 -18.06
C ARG A 138 -4.46 6.56 -18.50
N GLY A 139 -5.40 6.45 -17.56
CA GLY A 139 -6.83 6.40 -17.82
C GLY A 139 -7.40 7.78 -17.55
#